data_AF-A0A6B1FM89-F1
#
_entry.id   AF-A0A6B1FM89-F1
#
_cell.length_a   1.000
_cell.length_b   1.000
_cell.length_c   1.000
_cell.angle_alpha   90.00
_cell.angle_beta   90.00
_cell.angle_gamma   90.00
#
_symmetry.space_group_name_H-M   'P 1'
#
loop_
_entity.id
_entity.type
_entity.pdbx_description
1 polymer ?
#
loop_
_entity_poly.entity_id
_entity_poly.type
_entity_poly.pdbx_seq_one_letter_code
_entity_poly.pdbx_strand_id
1 'polypeptide(L)'
;MSVRWRAALLPGVAAACVAACGSEPETISRDDFVGTYVGLRLAELRGSEAVIAPEVRDSVLAARGVSEEDLTAFAELHGDDPVYMSRLWGEVEDSLEEYTSRPDTVR
;
A
#
# COMPACT_ATOMS: atom_id res chain seq x y z
N MET A 1 -21.61 15.53 47.28
CA MET A 1 -22.47 15.83 46.11
C MET A 1 -22.16 17.28 45.75
N SER A 2 -21.55 17.65 44.61
CA SER A 2 -21.67 17.10 43.27
C SER A 2 -20.40 17.41 42.46
N VAL A 3 -19.88 16.40 41.75
CA VAL A 3 -18.75 16.53 40.83
C VAL A 3 -19.28 17.18 39.54
N ARG A 4 -18.70 18.31 39.13
CA ARG A 4 -19.08 19.04 37.91
C ARG A 4 -18.20 18.56 36.76
N TRP A 5 -18.70 17.62 35.97
CA TRP A 5 -18.01 17.09 34.80
C TRP A 5 -18.16 18.10 33.65
N ARG A 6 -17.05 18.71 33.24
CA ARG A 6 -16.98 19.47 31.99
C ARG A 6 -16.55 18.52 30.89
N ALA A 7 -17.52 18.03 30.13
CA ALA A 7 -17.27 17.39 28.84
C ALA A 7 -16.73 18.46 27.88
N ALA A 8 -15.46 18.35 27.52
CA ALA A 8 -14.88 19.11 26.42
C ALA A 8 -14.99 18.26 25.16
N LEU A 9 -16.01 18.55 24.36
CA LEU A 9 -16.08 18.18 22.95
C LEU A 9 -14.98 18.95 22.22
N LEU A 10 -14.00 18.23 21.65
CA LEU A 10 -13.11 18.77 20.63
C LEU A 10 -13.62 18.27 19.26
N PRO A 11 -14.07 19.16 18.38
CA PRO A 11 -14.41 18.81 17.01
C PRO A 11 -13.17 18.85 16.11
N GLY A 12 -13.09 17.87 15.21
CA GLY A 12 -12.72 18.07 13.79
C GLY A 12 -11.31 18.56 13.46
N VAL A 13 -10.49 17.62 13.00
CA VAL A 13 -9.56 17.89 11.89
C VAL A 13 -9.80 16.83 10.82
N ALA A 14 -10.57 17.21 9.81
CA ALA A 14 -10.71 16.48 8.56
C ALA A 14 -9.43 16.71 7.74
N ALA A 15 -8.64 15.66 7.53
CA ALA A 15 -7.61 15.64 6.49
C ALA A 15 -8.25 15.06 5.22
N ALA A 16 -8.91 15.93 4.45
CA ALA A 16 -9.36 15.62 3.10
C ALA A 16 -8.16 15.78 2.14
N CYS A 17 -7.57 14.66 1.71
CA CYS A 17 -6.69 14.65 0.55
C CYS A 17 -7.57 14.72 -0.70
N VAL A 18 -7.70 15.93 -1.27
CA VAL A 18 -8.31 16.12 -2.58
C VAL A 18 -7.27 15.70 -3.62
N ALA A 19 -7.35 14.46 -4.09
CA ALA A 19 -6.66 14.03 -5.29
C ALA A 19 -7.35 14.65 -6.51
N ALA A 20 -6.53 15.20 -7.40
CA ALA A 20 -6.91 16.06 -8.51
C ALA A 20 -7.62 15.30 -9.64
N CYS A 21 -8.43 16.06 -10.38
CA CYS A 21 -9.28 15.64 -11.48
C CYS A 21 -8.48 15.16 -12.71
N GLY A 22 -8.77 13.93 -13.15
CA GLY A 22 -8.51 13.37 -14.46
C GLY A 22 -9.35 12.10 -14.55
N SER A 23 -10.26 12.00 -15.53
CA SER A 23 -11.06 10.77 -15.75
C SER A 23 -10.18 9.69 -16.39
N GLU A 24 -9.18 9.27 -15.63
CA GLU A 24 -8.54 7.98 -15.80
C GLU A 24 -9.40 6.96 -15.05
N PRO A 25 -9.41 5.68 -15.48
CA PRO A 25 -10.10 4.62 -14.72
C PRO A 25 -9.78 4.74 -13.23
N GLU A 26 -10.82 4.66 -12.40
CA GLU A 26 -10.76 4.85 -10.95
C GLU A 26 -10.01 3.67 -10.31
N THR A 27 -8.69 3.63 -10.48
CA THR A 27 -7.82 2.69 -9.79
C THR A 27 -6.63 3.44 -9.19
N ILE A 28 -5.90 2.76 -8.32
CA ILE A 28 -4.70 3.29 -7.66
C ILE A 28 -3.62 3.65 -8.68
N SER A 29 -2.69 4.52 -8.25
CA SER A 29 -1.56 4.86 -9.09
C SER A 29 -0.62 3.66 -9.27
N ARG A 30 0.20 3.73 -10.32
CA ARG A 30 1.28 2.76 -10.55
C ARG A 30 2.24 2.68 -9.37
N ASP A 31 2.62 3.83 -8.80
CA ASP A 31 3.53 3.93 -7.67
C ASP A 31 2.93 3.26 -6.42
N ASP A 32 1.62 3.45 -6.19
CA ASP A 32 0.90 2.80 -5.09
C ASP A 32 0.84 1.29 -5.28
N PHE A 33 0.60 0.81 -6.51
CA PHE A 33 0.61 -0.62 -6.82
C PHE A 33 2.00 -1.24 -6.60
N VAL A 34 3.05 -0.64 -7.19
CA VAL A 34 4.44 -1.10 -7.05
C VAL A 34 4.84 -1.11 -5.59
N GLY A 35 4.62 0.00 -4.89
CA GLY A 35 4.91 0.13 -3.47
C GLY A 35 4.22 -0.96 -2.66
N THR A 36 2.93 -1.19 -2.90
CA THR A 36 2.14 -2.21 -2.20
C THR A 36 2.65 -3.62 -2.46
N TYR A 37 2.89 -3.96 -3.72
CA TYR A 37 3.40 -5.28 -4.09
C TYR A 37 4.78 -5.56 -3.49
N VAL A 38 5.69 -4.58 -3.54
CA VAL A 38 7.02 -4.66 -2.90
C VAL A 38 6.86 -4.89 -1.40
N GLY A 39 5.94 -4.18 -0.75
CA GLY A 39 5.66 -4.37 0.68
C GLY A 39 5.19 -5.79 1.03
N LEU A 40 4.27 -6.33 0.24
CA LEU A 40 3.78 -7.70 0.42
C LEU A 40 4.93 -8.70 0.22
N ARG A 41 5.73 -8.51 -0.83
CA ARG A 41 6.83 -9.42 -1.13
C ARG A 41 7.94 -9.37 -0.07
N LEU A 42 8.26 -8.20 0.47
CA LEU A 42 9.19 -8.08 1.59
C LEU A 42 8.66 -8.73 2.87
N ALA A 43 7.35 -8.64 3.12
CA ALA A 43 6.72 -9.31 4.26
C ALA A 43 6.79 -10.83 4.13
N GLU A 44 6.58 -11.38 2.92
CA GLU A 44 6.80 -12.80 2.62
C GLU A 44 8.25 -13.22 2.81
N LEU A 45 9.21 -12.46 2.25
CA LEU A 45 10.64 -12.78 2.35
C LEU A 45 11.17 -12.76 3.79
N ARG A 46 10.59 -11.92 4.65
CA ARG A 46 10.93 -11.82 6.08
C ARG A 46 10.18 -12.84 6.94
N GLY A 47 9.09 -13.40 6.42
CA GLY A 47 8.31 -14.43 7.08
C GLY A 47 9.02 -15.78 7.07
N SER A 48 8.66 -16.62 8.04
CA SER A 48 9.13 -18.01 8.10
C SER A 48 8.36 -18.94 7.16
N GLU A 49 7.21 -18.48 6.65
CA GLU A 49 6.24 -19.25 5.88
C GLU A 49 6.27 -18.84 4.41
N ALA A 50 5.92 -19.78 3.53
CA ALA A 50 5.91 -19.54 2.08
C ALA A 50 4.73 -18.67 1.61
N VAL A 51 3.75 -18.42 2.49
CA VAL A 51 2.53 -17.65 2.21
C VAL A 51 2.41 -16.56 3.27
N ILE A 52 2.09 -15.34 2.84
CA ILE A 52 1.82 -14.24 3.76
C ILE A 52 0.55 -14.52 4.58
N ALA A 53 0.65 -14.40 5.90
CA ALA A 53 -0.52 -14.49 6.78
C ALA A 53 -1.51 -13.36 6.46
N PRO A 54 -2.83 -13.60 6.48
CA PRO A 54 -3.84 -12.59 6.15
C PRO A 54 -3.69 -11.30 6.96
N GLU A 55 -3.38 -11.40 8.25
CA GLU A 55 -3.22 -10.25 9.15
C GLU A 55 -2.01 -9.38 8.75
N VAL A 56 -0.94 -10.01 8.26
CA VAL A 56 0.25 -9.30 7.78
C VAL A 56 -0.07 -8.61 6.47
N ARG A 57 -0.71 -9.30 5.53
CA ARG A 57 -1.18 -8.71 4.28
C ARG A 57 -2.07 -7.49 4.54
N ASP A 58 -3.07 -7.63 5.40
CA ASP A 58 -4.01 -6.56 5.73
C ASP A 58 -3.30 -5.36 6.38
N SER A 59 -2.28 -5.62 7.21
CA SER A 59 -1.45 -4.54 7.77
C SER A 59 -0.64 -3.79 6.71
N VAL A 60 -0.13 -4.50 5.70
CA VAL A 60 0.65 -3.94 4.58
C VAL A 60 -0.23 -3.07 3.68
N LEU A 61 -1.45 -3.53 3.41
CA LEU A 61 -2.49 -2.81 2.66
C LEU A 61 -2.93 -1.54 3.41
N ALA A 62 -3.26 -1.68 4.70
CA ALA A 62 -3.68 -0.55 5.54
C ALA A 62 -2.58 0.51 5.68
N ALA A 63 -1.31 0.12 5.80
CA ALA A 63 -0.18 1.05 5.88
C ALA A 63 -0.01 1.91 4.61
N ARG A 64 -0.56 1.47 3.48
CA ARG A 64 -0.52 2.18 2.20
C ARG A 64 -1.84 2.82 1.82
N GLY A 65 -2.90 2.61 2.59
CA GLY A 65 -4.24 3.09 2.26
C GLY A 65 -4.82 2.45 0.99
N VAL A 66 -4.37 1.24 0.65
CA VAL A 66 -4.78 0.49 -0.54
C VAL A 66 -5.66 -0.68 -0.11
N SER A 67 -6.77 -0.94 -0.81
CA SER A 67 -7.61 -2.11 -0.59
C SER A 67 -7.26 -3.28 -1.52
N GLU A 68 -7.78 -4.49 -1.23
CA GLU A 68 -7.66 -5.63 -2.15
C GLU A 68 -8.38 -5.37 -3.49
N GLU A 69 -9.51 -4.64 -3.45
CA GLU A 69 -10.28 -4.26 -4.62
C GLU A 69 -9.48 -3.33 -5.54
N ASP A 70 -8.74 -2.37 -4.96
CA ASP A 70 -7.87 -1.47 -5.71
C ASP A 70 -6.78 -2.22 -6.48
N LEU A 71 -6.11 -3.19 -5.83
CA LEU A 71 -5.10 -4.03 -6.49
C LEU A 71 -5.71 -4.86 -7.61
N THR A 72 -6.92 -5.38 -7.40
CA THR A 72 -7.65 -6.17 -8.39
C THR A 72 -8.03 -5.31 -9.59
N ALA A 73 -8.62 -4.14 -9.35
CA ALA A 73 -8.99 -3.19 -10.39
C ALA A 73 -7.78 -2.72 -11.22
N PHE A 74 -6.63 -2.49 -10.57
CA PHE A 74 -5.40 -2.13 -11.27
C PHE A 74 -4.92 -3.26 -12.19
N ALA A 75 -4.95 -4.50 -11.68
CA ALA A 75 -4.55 -5.67 -12.45
C ALA A 75 -5.50 -5.97 -13.62
N GLU A 76 -6.81 -5.80 -13.43
CA GLU A 76 -7.81 -5.95 -14.49
C GLU A 76 -7.65 -4.90 -15.59
N LEU A 77 -7.32 -3.66 -15.22
CA LEU A 77 -7.13 -2.58 -16.17
C LEU A 77 -5.88 -2.74 -17.03
N HIS A 78 -4.76 -3.14 -16.42
CA HIS A 78 -3.45 -3.13 -17.07
C HIS A 78 -2.92 -4.52 -17.45
N GLY A 79 -3.51 -5.60 -16.92
CA GLY A 79 -3.01 -6.97 -17.04
C GLY A 79 -2.92 -7.48 -18.48
N ASP A 80 -3.76 -6.97 -19.39
CA ASP A 80 -3.78 -7.34 -20.80
C ASP A 80 -2.76 -6.57 -21.67
N ASP A 81 -2.04 -5.58 -21.11
CA ASP A 81 -0.96 -4.87 -21.79
C ASP A 81 0.41 -5.46 -21.38
N PRO A 82 1.00 -6.37 -22.19
CA PRO A 82 2.26 -7.02 -21.83
C PRO A 82 3.45 -6.05 -21.77
N VAL A 83 3.41 -4.94 -22.54
CA VAL A 83 4.49 -3.95 -22.53
C VAL A 83 4.43 -3.14 -21.23
N TYR A 84 3.23 -2.75 -20.81
CA TYR A 84 3.02 -2.10 -19.52
C TYR A 84 3.43 -3.00 -18.37
N MET A 85 2.96 -4.24 -18.35
CA MET A 85 3.23 -5.20 -17.28
C MET A 85 4.71 -5.56 -17.20
N SER A 86 5.41 -5.72 -18.32
CA SER A 86 6.86 -5.95 -18.31
C SER A 86 7.62 -4.80 -17.64
N ARG A 87 7.24 -3.55 -17.90
CA ARG A 87 7.84 -2.38 -17.24
C ARG A 87 7.48 -2.33 -15.76
N LEU A 88 6.24 -2.65 -15.41
CA LEU A 88 5.76 -2.68 -14.03
C LEU A 88 6.56 -3.67 -13.19
N TRP A 89 6.76 -4.89 -13.71
CA TRP A 89 7.53 -5.90 -13.00
C TRP A 89 9.01 -5.56 -12.88
N GLY A 90 9.61 -4.96 -13.91
CA GLY A 90 10.98 -4.45 -13.80
C GLY A 90 11.14 -3.42 -12.68
N GLU A 91 10.17 -2.52 -12.52
CA GLU A 91 10.19 -1.53 -11.44
C GLU A 91 10.02 -2.15 -10.04
N VAL A 92 9.19 -3.20 -9.94
CA VAL A 92 9.06 -4.01 -8.71
C VAL A 92 10.38 -4.71 -8.39
N GLU A 93 11.04 -5.30 -9.38
CA GLU A 93 12.32 -5.98 -9.23
C GLU A 93 13.42 -5.02 -8.77
N ASP A 94 13.56 -3.87 -9.45
CA ASP A 94 14.53 -2.82 -9.09
C ASP A 94 14.31 -2.34 -7.65
N SER A 95 13.04 -2.13 -7.26
CA SER A 95 12.69 -1.72 -5.90
C SER A 95 13.04 -2.80 -4.87
N LEU A 96 12.75 -4.08 -5.15
CA LEU A 96 13.10 -5.19 -4.27
C LEU A 96 14.61 -5.34 -4.12
N GLU A 97 15.36 -5.19 -5.21
CA GLU A 97 16.83 -5.19 -5.17
C GLU A 97 17.35 -4.05 -4.30
N GLU A 98 16.78 -2.84 -4.40
CA GLU A 98 17.16 -1.72 -3.53
C GLU A 98 16.94 -2.05 -2.05
N TYR A 99 15.76 -2.59 -1.70
CA TYR A 99 15.44 -2.92 -0.30
C TYR A 99 16.28 -4.07 0.26
N THR A 100 16.69 -5.03 -0.58
CA THR A 100 17.46 -6.21 -0.15
C THR A 100 18.97 -5.97 -0.19
N SER A 101 19.46 -5.15 -1.11
CA SER A 101 20.87 -4.78 -1.25
C SER A 101 21.30 -3.73 -0.23
N ARG A 102 20.35 -2.95 0.33
CA ARG A 102 20.64 -2.07 1.45
C ARG A 102 20.93 -2.94 2.68
N PRO A 103 22.19 -3.06 3.15
CA PRO A 103 22.46 -3.80 4.36
C PRO A 103 21.69 -3.12 5.49
N ASP A 104 20.96 -3.89 6.28
CA ASP A 104 20.45 -3.42 7.57
C ASP A 104 21.64 -2.86 8.34
N THR A 105 21.85 -1.53 8.29
CA THR A 105 22.74 -0.85 9.21
C THR A 105 22.03 -0.88 10.55
N VAL A 106 22.20 -2.02 11.23
CA VAL A 106 21.82 -2.27 12.60
C VAL A 106 22.25 -1.07 13.44
N ARG A 107 21.28 -0.51 14.16
CA ARG A 107 21.57 0.21 15.40
C ARG A 107 20.61 -0.25 16.47
#